data_AF-E3NKG0-F1
#
_entry.id   AF-E3NKG0-F1
#
_cell.length_a   1.000
_cell.length_b   1.000
_cell.length_c   1.000
_cell.angle_alpha   90.00
_cell.angle_beta   90.00
_cell.angle_gamma   90.00
#
_symmetry.space_group_name_H-M   'P 1'
#
loop_
_entity.id
_entity.type
_entity.pdbx_description
1 polymer ?
#
loop_
_entity_poly.entity_id
_entity_poly.type
_entity_poly.pdbx_seq_one_letter_code
_entity_poly.pdbx_strand_id
1 'polypeptide(L)'
;MSANDEIVKLDVGGVIFKTSKPTLTKFDGFFKTMFESEDKLKEDENGCVFIDRDPKHFRLILNFMRDEDVVLPESLKEIQEILKEAKNYELDGLVKICIEKVPAESAAKPKFRLIESDVQMMQIVTNPEKPVLIIHYRMENWETATRYFSISNFQKKYEQYFDIYFKIATSIGDTKWSYSIHDKAPNIFSTPKSCQENNFYWSLENSINRFFQLRQ
;
A
#
# COMPACT_ATOMS: atom_id res chain seq x y z
N MET A 1 34.07 -21.69 -10.05
CA MET A 1 32.69 -21.18 -10.26
C MET A 1 32.03 -21.19 -8.89
N SER A 2 31.93 -20.03 -8.26
CA SER A 2 31.45 -19.90 -6.88
C SER A 2 29.94 -20.12 -6.79
N ALA A 3 29.48 -20.71 -5.68
CA ALA A 3 28.10 -21.11 -5.39
C ALA A 3 27.03 -19.98 -5.36
N ASN A 4 27.33 -18.79 -5.87
CA ASN A 4 26.44 -17.61 -5.87
C ASN A 4 25.79 -17.28 -7.23
N ASP A 5 26.10 -18.02 -8.31
CA ASP A 5 25.52 -17.79 -9.65
C ASP A 5 24.38 -18.76 -10.00
N GLU A 6 23.63 -19.22 -9.00
CA GLU A 6 22.53 -20.15 -9.24
C GLU A 6 21.40 -19.47 -10.04
N ILE A 7 21.12 -20.04 -11.22
CA ILE A 7 19.98 -19.63 -12.05
C ILE A 7 18.71 -20.16 -11.42
N VAL A 8 17.78 -19.26 -11.13
CA VAL A 8 16.46 -19.53 -10.59
C VAL A 8 15.41 -19.41 -11.70
N LYS A 9 14.45 -20.34 -11.73
CA LYS A 9 13.25 -20.25 -12.54
C LYS A 9 12.07 -19.83 -11.67
N LEU A 10 11.35 -18.80 -12.10
CA LEU A 10 10.13 -18.31 -11.45
C LEU A 10 8.96 -18.56 -12.38
N ASP A 11 7.89 -19.15 -11.87
CA ASP A 11 6.58 -19.16 -12.54
C ASP A 11 5.72 -18.05 -11.93
N VAL A 12 5.55 -16.95 -12.65
CA VAL A 12 4.72 -15.83 -12.20
C VAL A 12 3.39 -15.90 -12.91
N GLY A 13 2.34 -16.36 -12.21
CA GLY A 13 0.98 -16.45 -12.76
C GLY A 13 0.86 -17.22 -14.07
N GLY A 14 1.71 -18.24 -14.30
CA GLY A 14 1.74 -19.07 -15.50
C GLY A 14 2.80 -18.67 -16.54
N VAL A 15 3.60 -17.63 -16.28
CA VAL A 15 4.69 -17.19 -17.18
C VAL A 15 6.04 -17.45 -16.53
N ILE A 16 6.88 -18.20 -17.23
CA ILE A 16 8.20 -18.59 -16.73
C ILE A 16 9.24 -17.49 -16.99
N PHE A 17 9.89 -17.04 -15.92
CA PHE A 17 11.04 -16.14 -15.95
C PHE A 17 12.30 -16.85 -15.44
N LYS A 18 13.45 -16.42 -15.94
CA LYS A 18 14.76 -16.89 -15.48
C LYS A 18 15.61 -15.71 -15.02
N THR A 19 16.25 -15.86 -13.88
CA THR A 19 17.15 -14.85 -13.32
C THR A 19 18.15 -15.51 -12.37
N SER A 20 19.04 -14.75 -11.74
CA SER A 20 20.00 -15.27 -10.76
C SER A 20 19.54 -15.01 -9.33
N LYS A 21 19.91 -15.88 -8.38
CA LYS A 21 19.65 -15.66 -6.95
C LYS A 21 20.13 -14.28 -6.45
N PRO A 22 21.33 -13.79 -6.80
CA PRO A 22 21.78 -12.45 -6.43
C PRO A 22 20.86 -11.32 -6.90
N THR A 23 20.21 -11.47 -8.06
CA THR A 23 19.24 -10.47 -8.53
C THR A 23 18.03 -10.42 -7.59
N LEU A 24 17.56 -11.58 -7.14
CA LEU A 24 16.36 -11.72 -6.29
C LEU A 24 16.61 -11.30 -4.84
N THR A 25 17.85 -11.44 -4.35
CA THR A 25 18.23 -11.10 -2.97
C THR A 25 18.90 -9.72 -2.84
N LYS A 26 19.02 -8.96 -3.93
CA LYS A 26 19.68 -7.65 -3.96
C LYS A 26 18.99 -6.61 -3.09
N PHE A 27 17.66 -6.64 -3.02
CA PHE A 27 16.84 -5.71 -2.26
C PHE A 27 16.16 -6.45 -1.11
N ASP A 28 15.99 -5.77 0.02
CA ASP A 28 15.09 -6.25 1.06
C ASP A 28 13.65 -6.32 0.53
N GLY A 29 12.85 -7.25 1.05
CA GLY A 29 11.47 -7.45 0.64
C GLY A 29 11.13 -8.90 0.30
N PHE A 30 10.05 -9.09 -0.45
CA PHE A 30 9.43 -10.40 -0.69
C PHE A 30 10.40 -11.47 -1.20
N PHE A 31 11.16 -11.16 -2.27
CA PHE A 31 12.05 -12.15 -2.88
C PHE A 31 13.24 -12.49 -2.00
N LYS A 32 13.86 -11.50 -1.34
CA LYS A 32 14.99 -11.80 -0.45
C LYS A 32 14.55 -12.65 0.72
N THR A 33 13.45 -12.31 1.39
CA THR A 33 12.88 -13.12 2.47
C THR A 33 12.57 -14.53 1.99
N MET A 34 12.00 -14.69 0.80
CA MET A 34 11.69 -15.99 0.22
C MET A 34 12.94 -16.82 -0.07
N PHE A 35 14.00 -16.25 -0.65
CA PHE A 35 15.19 -16.97 -1.08
C PHE A 35 16.30 -17.13 -0.02
N GLU A 36 16.18 -16.39 1.09
CA GLU A 36 17.06 -16.49 2.26
C GLU A 36 16.42 -17.23 3.45
N SER A 37 15.12 -17.55 3.39
CA SER A 37 14.47 -18.35 4.44
C SER A 37 15.07 -19.75 4.51
N GLU A 38 15.24 -20.29 5.73
CA GLU A 38 15.70 -21.67 5.96
C GLU A 38 14.68 -22.72 5.49
N ASP A 39 13.42 -22.32 5.30
CA ASP A 39 12.38 -23.16 4.73
C ASP A 39 12.64 -23.45 3.26
N LYS A 40 12.59 -24.72 2.87
CA LYS A 40 12.74 -25.14 1.47
C LYS A 40 11.68 -24.44 0.61
N LEU A 41 12.14 -23.72 -0.40
CA LEU A 41 11.29 -23.22 -1.47
C LEU A 41 10.47 -24.37 -2.06
N LYS A 42 9.16 -24.15 -2.20
CA LYS A 42 8.29 -25.10 -2.89
C LYS A 42 8.47 -24.92 -4.40
N GLU A 43 9.36 -25.71 -4.96
CA GLU A 43 9.53 -25.85 -6.40
C GLU A 43 8.56 -26.89 -6.97
N ASP A 44 8.13 -26.69 -8.20
CA ASP A 44 7.39 -27.69 -8.97
C ASP A 44 8.32 -28.81 -9.52
N GLU A 45 7.75 -29.76 -10.27
CA GLU A 45 8.49 -30.87 -10.89
C GLU A 45 9.58 -30.40 -11.88
N ASN A 46 9.54 -29.13 -12.32
CA ASN A 46 10.48 -28.53 -13.27
C ASN A 46 11.53 -27.63 -12.61
N GLY A 47 11.53 -27.54 -11.26
CA GLY A 47 12.40 -26.66 -10.48
C GLY A 47 11.99 -25.18 -10.59
N CYS A 48 10.71 -24.88 -10.81
CA CYS A 48 10.19 -23.52 -10.88
C CYS A 48 9.55 -23.14 -9.54
N VAL A 49 9.91 -21.97 -9.02
CA VAL A 49 9.28 -21.37 -7.85
C VAL A 49 8.04 -20.63 -8.29
N PHE A 50 6.86 -21.05 -7.83
CA PHE A 50 5.59 -20.43 -8.20
C PHE A 50 5.31 -19.16 -7.39
N ILE A 51 4.90 -18.11 -8.10
CA ILE A 51 4.57 -16.79 -7.58
C ILE A 51 3.16 -16.44 -8.08
N ASP A 52 2.20 -16.40 -7.16
CA ASP A 52 0.78 -16.15 -7.46
C ASP A 52 0.48 -14.66 -7.73
N ARG A 53 1.09 -14.10 -8.78
CA ARG A 53 1.02 -12.68 -9.16
C ARG A 53 0.81 -12.53 -10.67
N ASP A 54 0.38 -11.34 -11.09
CA ASP A 54 0.20 -11.02 -12.51
C ASP A 54 1.57 -10.84 -13.21
N PRO A 55 1.88 -11.62 -14.25
CA PRO A 55 3.16 -11.54 -14.95
C PRO A 55 3.32 -10.29 -15.84
N LYS A 56 2.24 -9.56 -16.13
CA LYS A 56 2.21 -8.49 -17.14
C LYS A 56 3.41 -7.53 -17.05
N HIS A 57 3.73 -7.08 -15.83
CA HIS A 57 4.79 -6.10 -15.57
C HIS A 57 6.06 -6.70 -14.98
N PHE A 58 6.09 -8.02 -14.77
CA PHE A 58 7.18 -8.66 -14.04
C PHE A 58 8.54 -8.55 -14.74
N ARG A 59 8.55 -8.48 -16.08
CA ARG A 59 9.78 -8.22 -16.85
C ARG A 59 10.42 -6.89 -16.47
N LEU A 60 9.60 -5.84 -16.31
CA LEU A 60 10.05 -4.50 -15.93
C LEU A 60 10.58 -4.50 -14.49
N ILE A 61 9.87 -5.18 -13.59
CA ILE A 61 10.27 -5.34 -12.18
C ILE A 61 11.61 -6.07 -12.08
N LEU A 62 11.82 -7.15 -12.84
CA LEU A 62 13.10 -7.84 -12.90
C LEU A 62 14.23 -6.96 -13.44
N ASN A 63 13.97 -6.07 -14.39
CA ASN A 63 14.98 -5.14 -14.89
C ASN A 63 15.36 -4.11 -13.81
N PHE A 64 14.38 -3.56 -13.10
CA PHE A 64 14.65 -2.74 -11.91
C PHE A 64 15.52 -3.49 -10.89
N MET A 65 15.23 -4.77 -10.63
CA MET A 65 16.02 -5.57 -9.69
C MET A 65 17.46 -5.84 -10.15
N ARG A 66 17.74 -5.75 -11.46
CA ARG A 66 19.10 -5.87 -11.99
C ARG A 66 19.85 -4.55 -11.90
N ASP A 67 19.21 -3.50 -12.40
CA ASP A 67 19.87 -2.24 -12.74
C ASP A 67 19.71 -1.16 -11.66
N GLU A 68 18.89 -1.40 -10.61
CA GLU A 68 18.47 -0.39 -9.61
C GLU A 68 17.67 0.79 -10.16
N ASP A 69 17.36 0.77 -11.47
CA ASP A 69 16.62 1.79 -12.17
C ASP A 69 15.75 1.17 -13.27
N VAL A 70 14.70 1.87 -13.69
CA VAL A 70 13.85 1.44 -14.79
C VAL A 70 13.11 2.60 -15.44
N VAL A 71 12.98 2.53 -16.76
CA VAL A 71 12.11 3.44 -17.51
C VAL A 71 10.66 2.97 -17.37
N LEU A 72 9.84 3.78 -16.72
CA LEU A 72 8.40 3.51 -16.59
C LEU A 72 7.65 3.80 -17.90
N PRO A 73 6.54 3.08 -18.18
CA PRO A 73 5.63 3.41 -19.27
C PRO A 73 5.04 4.82 -19.13
N GLU A 74 4.60 5.42 -20.23
CA GLU A 74 3.93 6.73 -20.22
C GLU A 74 2.49 6.65 -19.67
N SER A 75 1.86 5.47 -19.76
CA SER A 75 0.49 5.25 -19.32
C SER A 75 0.39 5.26 -17.79
N LEU A 76 -0.39 6.21 -17.24
CA LEU A 76 -0.67 6.27 -15.81
C LEU A 76 -1.32 4.99 -15.28
N LYS A 77 -2.18 4.34 -16.07
CA LYS A 77 -2.78 3.07 -15.69
C LYS A 77 -1.72 1.99 -15.49
N GLU A 78 -0.74 1.92 -16.39
CA GLU A 78 0.34 0.93 -16.29
C GLU A 78 1.28 1.26 -15.13
N ILE A 79 1.59 2.54 -14.89
CA ILE A 79 2.36 2.95 -13.70
C ILE A 79 1.64 2.53 -12.41
N GLN A 80 0.31 2.67 -12.34
CA GLN A 80 -0.46 2.22 -11.17
C GLN A 80 -0.46 0.70 -11.00
N GLU A 81 -0.53 -0.06 -12.09
CA GLU A 81 -0.41 -1.52 -12.08
C GLU A 81 0.99 -1.94 -11.59
N ILE A 82 2.05 -1.29 -12.09
CA ILE A 82 3.44 -1.52 -11.65
C ILE A 82 3.61 -1.16 -10.18
N LEU A 83 3.07 -0.01 -9.73
CA LEU A 83 3.11 0.41 -8.34
C LEU A 83 2.46 -0.64 -7.43
N LYS A 84 1.34 -1.23 -7.86
CA LYS A 84 0.67 -2.31 -7.12
C LYS A 84 1.60 -3.51 -6.99
N GLU A 85 2.21 -3.99 -8.07
CA GLU A 85 3.13 -5.13 -8.00
C GLU A 85 4.40 -4.80 -7.20
N ALA A 86 4.98 -3.61 -7.35
CA ALA A 86 6.13 -3.15 -6.58
C ALA A 86 5.85 -3.15 -5.06
N LYS A 87 4.64 -2.77 -4.63
CA LYS A 87 4.21 -2.89 -3.22
C LYS A 87 4.09 -4.35 -2.77
N ASN A 88 3.61 -5.25 -3.64
CA ASN A 88 3.47 -6.67 -3.29
C ASN A 88 4.82 -7.40 -3.19
N TYR A 89 5.79 -7.00 -4.01
CA TYR A 89 7.17 -7.51 -3.91
C TYR A 89 8.02 -6.75 -2.88
N GLU A 90 7.45 -5.74 -2.22
CA GLU A 90 8.11 -4.91 -1.22
C GLU A 90 9.38 -4.19 -1.73
N LEU A 91 9.34 -3.74 -2.99
CA LEU A 91 10.46 -3.04 -3.65
C LEU A 91 10.34 -1.53 -3.48
N ASP A 92 10.75 -1.01 -2.32
CA ASP A 92 10.57 0.40 -1.93
C ASP A 92 11.16 1.40 -2.94
N GLY A 93 12.31 1.07 -3.55
CA GLY A 93 12.91 1.91 -4.58
C GLY A 93 12.02 2.08 -5.81
N LEU A 94 11.42 0.99 -6.30
CA LEU A 94 10.50 1.03 -7.44
C LEU A 94 9.17 1.69 -7.08
N VAL A 95 8.68 1.48 -5.84
CA VAL A 95 7.50 2.18 -5.31
C VAL A 95 7.72 3.70 -5.39
N LYS A 96 8.89 4.18 -4.96
CA LYS A 96 9.24 5.60 -5.02
C LYS A 96 9.26 6.14 -6.45
N ILE A 97 9.93 5.43 -7.39
CA ILE A 97 10.00 5.83 -8.80
C ILE A 97 8.58 5.93 -9.41
N CYS A 98 7.70 4.97 -9.11
CA CYS A 98 6.32 5.00 -9.59
C CYS A 98 5.53 6.19 -9.01
N ILE A 99 5.63 6.42 -7.71
CA ILE A 99 4.95 7.51 -7.00
C ILE A 99 5.38 8.89 -7.51
N GLU A 100 6.64 9.07 -7.89
CA GLU A 100 7.14 10.31 -8.47
C GLU A 100 6.56 10.60 -9.87
N LYS A 101 6.21 9.55 -10.63
CA LYS A 101 5.60 9.66 -11.97
C LYS A 101 4.09 9.74 -11.96
N VAL A 102 3.43 9.28 -10.90
CA VAL A 102 1.99 9.51 -10.71
C VAL A 102 1.81 11.00 -10.40
N PRO A 103 1.18 11.79 -11.29
CA PRO A 103 0.89 13.18 -10.98
C PRO A 103 0.02 13.21 -9.72
N ALA A 104 0.34 14.12 -8.80
CA ALA A 104 -0.60 14.45 -7.74
C ALA A 104 -1.96 14.73 -8.40
N GLU A 105 -3.07 14.24 -7.82
CA GLU A 105 -4.40 14.36 -8.41
C GLU A 105 -4.70 15.85 -8.72
N SER A 106 -4.47 16.28 -9.97
CA SER A 106 -4.81 17.62 -10.47
C SER A 106 -6.19 17.54 -11.11
N ALA A 107 -7.23 17.47 -10.29
CA ALA A 107 -8.60 17.71 -10.71
C ALA A 107 -9.41 18.05 -9.46
N ALA A 108 -9.70 19.34 -9.24
CA ALA A 108 -10.53 19.89 -8.15
C ALA A 108 -10.34 19.17 -6.80
N LYS A 109 -9.46 19.72 -5.92
CA LYS A 109 -9.29 19.28 -4.52
C LYS A 109 -10.58 18.60 -4.05
N PRO A 110 -10.60 17.26 -3.86
CA PRO A 110 -11.82 16.62 -3.43
C PRO A 110 -12.33 17.37 -2.19
N LYS A 111 -13.65 17.53 -2.05
CA LYS A 111 -14.22 18.24 -0.90
C LYS A 111 -13.95 17.40 0.35
N PHE A 112 -12.75 17.51 0.89
CA PHE A 112 -12.34 16.86 2.11
C PHE A 112 -12.89 17.66 3.27
N ARG A 113 -13.49 16.96 4.21
CA ARG A 113 -13.81 17.54 5.50
C ARG A 113 -12.55 17.46 6.35
N LEU A 114 -11.80 18.56 6.40
CA LEU A 114 -10.60 18.67 7.22
C LEU A 114 -11.00 18.96 8.67
N ILE A 115 -10.27 18.32 9.58
CA ILE A 115 -10.34 18.59 11.01
C ILE A 115 -9.11 19.41 11.38
N GLU A 116 -9.33 20.67 11.73
CA GLU A 116 -8.31 21.67 12.02
C GLU A 116 -7.88 21.66 13.49
N SER A 117 -8.73 21.14 14.39
CA SER A 117 -8.45 21.10 15.83
C SER A 117 -9.00 19.86 16.53
N ASP A 118 -8.49 19.54 17.72
CA ASP A 118 -9.00 18.44 18.54
C ASP A 118 -10.40 18.76 19.08
N VAL A 119 -10.72 20.03 19.30
CA VAL A 119 -12.07 20.48 19.69
C VAL A 119 -13.08 20.15 18.59
N GLN A 120 -12.74 20.47 17.34
CA GLN A 120 -13.59 20.14 16.20
C GLN A 120 -13.74 18.61 16.04
N MET A 121 -12.65 17.85 16.25
CA MET A 121 -12.71 16.38 16.24
C MET A 121 -13.72 15.87 17.26
N MET A 122 -13.61 16.32 18.51
CA MET A 122 -14.52 15.91 19.61
C MET A 122 -15.98 16.23 19.26
N GLN A 123 -16.26 17.40 18.70
CA GLN A 123 -17.61 17.76 18.28
C GLN A 123 -18.17 16.82 17.20
N ILE A 124 -17.33 16.42 16.24
CA ILE A 124 -17.73 15.50 15.16
C ILE A 124 -18.03 14.08 15.70
N VAL A 125 -17.22 13.58 16.63
CA VAL A 125 -17.29 12.16 17.06
C VAL A 125 -18.21 11.91 18.26
N THR A 126 -18.66 12.94 18.98
CA THR A 126 -19.42 12.78 20.24
C THR A 126 -20.80 12.16 20.04
N ASN A 127 -21.50 12.48 18.95
CA ASN A 127 -22.80 11.90 18.64
C ASN A 127 -23.09 11.94 17.14
N PRO A 128 -22.39 11.11 16.35
CA PRO A 128 -22.53 11.15 14.89
C PRO A 128 -23.84 10.48 14.45
N GLU A 129 -24.56 11.09 13.51
CA GLU A 129 -25.74 10.48 12.88
C GLU A 129 -25.37 9.28 11.99
N LYS A 130 -24.16 9.31 11.46
CA LYS A 130 -23.56 8.29 10.59
C LYS A 130 -22.13 8.00 11.04
N PRO A 131 -21.66 6.74 11.05
CA PRO A 131 -20.31 6.42 11.48
C PRO A 131 -19.25 7.32 10.85
N VAL A 132 -18.36 7.87 11.66
CA VAL A 132 -17.32 8.79 11.24
C VAL A 132 -16.01 8.03 11.09
N LEU A 133 -15.38 8.12 9.92
CA LEU A 133 -14.03 7.63 9.69
C LEU A 133 -13.06 8.81 9.66
N ILE A 134 -12.09 8.81 10.56
CA ILE A 134 -11.03 9.83 10.59
C ILE A 134 -9.74 9.19 10.10
N ILE A 135 -9.14 9.76 9.06
CA ILE A 135 -7.82 9.39 8.55
C ILE A 135 -6.82 10.47 9.00
N HIS A 136 -5.82 10.04 9.77
CA HIS A 136 -4.73 10.88 10.21
C HIS A 136 -3.54 10.72 9.27
N TYR A 137 -3.04 11.84 8.75
CA TYR A 137 -1.92 11.88 7.80
C TYR A 137 -0.86 12.88 8.29
N ARG A 138 0.41 12.64 7.94
CA ARG A 138 1.53 13.47 8.44
C ARG A 138 1.93 14.60 7.50
N MET A 139 1.65 14.46 6.20
CA MET A 139 2.18 15.39 5.20
C MET A 139 1.45 16.72 5.28
N GLU A 140 2.18 17.81 5.49
CA GLU A 140 1.61 19.16 5.47
C GLU A 140 1.02 19.52 4.10
N ASN A 141 1.59 18.95 3.02
CA ASN A 141 1.08 19.09 1.67
C ASN A 141 0.19 17.90 1.26
N TRP A 142 -1.06 18.20 0.93
CA TRP A 142 -2.06 17.25 0.46
C TRP A 142 -1.62 16.49 -0.81
N GLU A 143 -0.89 17.15 -1.72
CA GLU A 143 -0.48 16.58 -3.01
C GLU A 143 0.46 15.39 -2.86
N THR A 144 1.25 15.39 -1.78
CA THR A 144 2.15 14.29 -1.45
C THR A 144 1.37 13.16 -0.78
N ALA A 145 0.39 13.50 0.08
CA ALA A 145 -0.41 12.52 0.81
C ALA A 145 -1.23 11.60 -0.12
N THR A 146 -1.77 12.14 -1.21
CA THR A 146 -2.60 11.37 -2.16
C THR A 146 -1.82 10.46 -3.09
N ARG A 147 -0.48 10.56 -3.14
CA ARG A 147 0.31 9.69 -4.03
C ARG A 147 0.39 8.25 -3.55
N TYR A 148 0.24 8.03 -2.24
CA TYR A 148 0.30 6.69 -1.63
C TYR A 148 -1.06 6.00 -1.57
N PHE A 149 -2.13 6.79 -1.53
CA PHE A 149 -3.51 6.39 -1.31
C PHE A 149 -4.45 7.25 -2.16
N SER A 150 -5.12 6.63 -3.15
CA SER A 150 -6.11 7.35 -3.96
C SER A 150 -7.35 7.64 -3.13
N ILE A 151 -7.40 8.86 -2.59
CA ILE A 151 -8.50 9.29 -1.73
C ILE A 151 -9.80 9.33 -2.51
N SER A 152 -9.77 9.78 -3.77
CA SER A 152 -10.96 9.86 -4.62
C SER A 152 -11.66 8.51 -4.77
N ASN A 153 -10.89 7.44 -5.06
CA ASN A 153 -11.42 6.08 -5.13
C ASN A 153 -11.94 5.59 -3.78
N PHE A 154 -11.21 5.89 -2.71
CA PHE A 154 -11.59 5.50 -1.36
C PHE A 154 -12.89 6.17 -0.90
N GLN A 155 -13.00 7.50 -1.05
CA GLN A 155 -14.21 8.25 -0.71
C GLN A 155 -15.39 7.72 -1.49
N LYS A 156 -15.29 7.58 -2.82
CA LYS A 156 -16.37 7.04 -3.64
C LYS A 156 -16.82 5.64 -3.19
N LYS A 157 -15.89 4.80 -2.75
CA LYS A 157 -16.19 3.45 -2.25
C LYS A 157 -16.95 3.46 -0.92
N TYR A 158 -16.60 4.38 -0.02
CA TYR A 158 -17.05 4.35 1.38
C TYR A 158 -17.97 5.50 1.81
N GLU A 159 -18.21 6.49 0.95
CA GLU A 159 -19.00 7.69 1.25
C GLU A 159 -20.45 7.40 1.63
N GLN A 160 -21.02 6.28 1.17
CA GLN A 160 -22.37 5.88 1.56
C GLN A 160 -22.44 5.33 3.00
N TYR A 161 -21.34 4.78 3.50
CA TYR A 161 -21.29 4.13 4.82
C TYR A 161 -20.73 5.03 5.91
N PHE A 162 -19.75 5.86 5.57
CA PHE A 162 -19.05 6.71 6.53
C PHE A 162 -19.14 8.18 6.18
N ASP A 163 -19.09 8.97 7.24
CA ASP A 163 -18.70 10.35 7.18
C ASP A 163 -17.17 10.45 7.30
N ILE A 164 -16.50 10.70 6.18
CA ILE A 164 -15.04 10.63 6.08
C ILE A 164 -14.41 12.02 6.32
N TYR A 165 -13.47 12.07 7.26
CA TYR A 165 -12.70 13.26 7.63
C TYR A 165 -11.20 13.00 7.62
N PHE A 166 -10.42 14.06 7.43
CA PHE A 166 -8.96 14.01 7.42
C PHE A 166 -8.39 14.96 8.47
N LYS A 167 -7.36 14.52 9.20
CA LYS A 167 -6.70 15.30 10.24
C LYS A 167 -5.18 15.19 10.11
N ILE A 168 -4.46 16.30 10.22
CA ILE A 168 -2.99 16.25 10.30
C ILE A 168 -2.60 15.63 11.64
N ALA A 169 -1.72 14.63 11.61
CA ALA A 169 -1.17 14.01 12.81
C ALA A 169 -0.23 15.00 13.53
N THR A 170 -0.55 15.36 14.77
CA THR A 170 0.16 16.37 15.56
C THR A 170 1.19 15.78 16.54
N SER A 171 1.21 14.46 16.75
CA SER A 171 2.16 13.80 17.66
C SER A 171 3.54 13.63 17.02
N ILE A 172 4.54 14.25 17.65
CA ILE A 172 5.96 14.12 17.29
C ILE A 172 6.40 12.70 17.63
N GLY A 173 6.54 11.84 16.62
CA GLY A 173 7.05 10.47 16.76
C GLY A 173 6.30 9.41 15.93
N ASP A 174 5.11 9.72 15.43
CA ASP A 174 4.35 8.77 14.60
C ASP A 174 4.74 8.95 13.13
N THR A 175 5.62 8.09 12.63
CA THR A 175 6.04 8.07 11.22
C THR A 175 5.00 7.45 10.29
N LYS A 176 3.77 7.22 10.78
CA LYS A 176 2.82 6.26 10.24
C LYS A 176 1.46 6.90 10.01
N TRP A 177 0.77 6.49 8.95
CA TRP A 177 -0.64 6.83 8.78
C TRP A 177 -1.46 6.13 9.84
N SER A 178 -2.49 6.78 10.37
CA SER A 178 -3.41 6.16 11.32
C SER A 178 -4.85 6.47 10.99
N TYR A 179 -5.77 5.68 11.53
CA TYR A 179 -7.19 5.88 11.30
C TYR A 179 -8.00 5.45 12.52
N SER A 180 -9.19 6.02 12.68
CA SER A 180 -10.16 5.65 13.72
C SER A 180 -11.59 5.71 13.17
N ILE A 181 -12.45 4.83 13.69
CA ILE A 181 -13.88 4.77 13.34
C ILE A 181 -14.69 5.07 14.60
N HIS A 182 -15.54 6.10 14.51
CA HIS A 182 -16.38 6.58 15.59
C HIS A 182 -17.85 6.37 15.24
N ASP A 183 -18.65 6.04 16.23
CA ASP A 183 -20.10 5.88 16.10
C ASP A 183 -20.77 6.37 17.39
N LYS A 184 -22.07 6.12 17.58
CA LYS A 184 -22.84 6.49 18.77
C LYS A 184 -22.22 6.11 20.11
N ALA A 185 -21.42 5.04 20.14
CA ALA A 185 -20.68 4.62 21.33
C ALA A 185 -19.21 4.37 21.01
N PRO A 186 -18.29 4.75 21.92
CA PRO A 186 -16.89 4.37 21.83
C PRO A 186 -16.75 2.85 21.71
N ASN A 187 -15.86 2.43 20.82
CA ASN A 187 -15.63 1.02 20.54
C ASN A 187 -14.15 0.78 20.24
N ILE A 188 -13.79 -0.48 19.95
CA ILE A 188 -12.40 -0.88 19.69
C ILE A 188 -11.74 -0.15 18.51
N PHE A 189 -12.53 0.49 17.64
CA PHE A 189 -12.05 1.25 16.47
C PHE A 189 -11.93 2.76 16.75
N SER A 190 -12.44 3.25 17.89
CA SER A 190 -12.40 4.68 18.24
C SER A 190 -10.99 5.16 18.61
N THR A 191 -10.10 4.23 19.00
CA THR A 191 -8.69 4.51 19.21
C THR A 191 -7.93 4.47 17.87
N PRO A 192 -7.17 5.52 17.51
CA PRO A 192 -6.39 5.52 16.28
C PRO A 192 -5.43 4.32 16.17
N LYS A 193 -5.49 3.60 15.05
CA LYS A 193 -4.59 2.50 14.73
C LYS A 193 -3.56 2.94 13.69
N SER A 194 -2.28 3.03 14.08
CA SER A 194 -1.18 3.41 13.19
C SER A 194 -0.69 2.23 12.33
N CYS A 195 -0.22 2.53 11.12
CA CYS A 195 0.33 1.55 10.18
C CYS A 195 1.31 2.18 9.17
N GLN A 196 2.23 1.35 8.67
CA GLN A 196 3.19 1.78 7.64
C GLN A 196 2.48 2.20 6.36
N GLU A 197 3.05 3.15 5.61
CA GLU A 197 2.42 3.73 4.41
C GLU A 197 2.06 2.69 3.35
N ASN A 198 2.95 1.71 3.12
CA ASN A 198 2.74 0.63 2.16
C ASN A 198 1.59 -0.33 2.56
N ASN A 199 1.28 -0.42 3.86
CA ASN A 199 0.24 -1.29 4.42
C ASN A 199 -1.03 -0.56 4.84
N PHE A 200 -1.09 0.76 4.66
CA PHE A 200 -2.19 1.59 5.16
C PHE A 200 -3.55 1.18 4.62
N TYR A 201 -3.68 1.09 3.29
CA TYR A 201 -4.95 0.77 2.63
C TYR A 201 -5.49 -0.60 3.08
N TRP A 202 -4.63 -1.64 3.08
CA TRP A 202 -5.02 -2.98 3.51
C TRP A 202 -5.43 -3.02 4.99
N SER A 203 -4.67 -2.35 5.87
CA SER A 203 -4.99 -2.26 7.30
C SER A 203 -6.34 -1.60 7.52
N LEU A 204 -6.60 -0.48 6.84
CA LEU A 204 -7.84 0.27 6.91
C LEU A 204 -9.03 -0.56 6.40
N GLU A 205 -8.89 -1.21 5.24
CA GLU A 205 -9.95 -2.03 4.65
C GLU A 205 -10.35 -3.19 5.57
N ASN A 206 -9.38 -3.85 6.21
CA ASN A 206 -9.65 -4.90 7.19
C ASN A 206 -10.41 -4.38 8.42
N SER A 207 -10.04 -3.20 8.93
CA SER A 207 -10.73 -2.58 10.06
C SER A 207 -12.17 -2.19 9.70
N ILE A 208 -12.39 -1.67 8.49
CA ILE A 208 -13.74 -1.36 7.98
C ILE A 208 -14.59 -2.63 7.86
N ASN A 209 -14.05 -3.71 7.30
CA ASN A 209 -14.77 -4.98 7.18
C ASN A 209 -15.18 -5.54 8.55
N ARG A 210 -14.25 -5.50 9.52
CA ARG A 210 -14.52 -5.94 10.90
C ARG A 210 -15.55 -5.04 11.59
N PHE A 211 -15.52 -3.74 11.33
CA PHE A 211 -16.51 -2.80 11.86
C PHE A 211 -17.92 -3.14 11.38
N PHE A 212 -18.09 -3.52 10.11
CA PHE A 212 -19.39 -3.96 9.59
C PHE A 212 -19.83 -5.30 10.17
N GLN A 213 -18.92 -6.26 10.33
CA GLN A 213 -19.25 -7.58 10.90
C GLN A 213 -19.80 -7.51 12.33
N LEU A 214 -19.29 -6.58 13.15
CA LEU A 214 -19.75 -6.41 14.54
C LEU A 214 -21.11 -5.69 14.65
N ARG A 215 -21.75 -5.35 13.53
CA ARG A 215 -23.03 -4.63 13.45
C ARG A 215 -24.14 -5.38 12.73
N GLN A 216 -23.84 -6.59 12.24
CA GLN A 216 -24.85 -7.55 11.77
C GLN A 216 -25.39 -8.32 12.98
#